data_AF-A0A2S8CFA9-F1
#
_entry.id   AF-A0A2S8CFA9-F1
#
_cell.length_a   1.000
_cell.length_b   1.000
_cell.length_c   1.000
_cell.angle_alpha   90.00
_cell.angle_beta   90.00
_cell.angle_gamma   90.00
#
_symmetry.space_group_name_H-M   'P 1'
#
loop_
_entity.id
_entity.type
_entity.pdbx_description
1 polymer ?
#
loop_
_entity_poly.entity_id
_entity_poly.type
_entity_poly.pdbx_seq_one_letter_code
_entity_poly.pdbx_strand_id
1 'polypeptide(L)'
;MSGNDASTGAGHYSRRNIIKVGAVAAAAGTLAIGVGTATASRASALGPILGTVIDYSAGVPSASAIKAAGHLGAVRYVSEKRPNAQWMAGKPVTLKETQAMSGQGLATASVYQYGRAETADWKQGAAGAAVHAPKAIAIHRAAGGPTGRPIYIAIDDNPTRSQYDSLIKPYLVAFSAALRAAGYSTGIYGNYNVIDWAIKDGIGSYFWMHDWGSGGKIHPRTTIHQLPQNKQRTIDGVVVDINNVYAQDWGQWKPGQSGGSTPGSNTGGKSTGGATSQQATADLLNGLSSTVPGLDATGSSVTAEQIDQASKLAQQLGGMISR
;
A
#
# COMPACT_ATOMS: atom_id res chain seq x y z
N MET A 1 -77.82 -24.86 40.16
CA MET A 1 -77.66 -25.02 41.62
C MET A 1 -76.26 -24.52 42.00
N SER A 2 -76.20 -23.41 42.76
CA SER A 2 -75.09 -22.88 43.60
C SER A 2 -73.64 -22.93 43.07
N GLY A 3 -72.85 -21.85 42.89
CA GLY A 3 -72.62 -20.66 43.75
C GLY A 3 -71.92 -21.09 45.05
N ASN A 4 -70.76 -20.64 45.52
CA ASN A 4 -69.81 -19.53 45.31
C ASN A 4 -68.44 -20.00 45.85
N ASP A 5 -67.29 -19.43 45.51
CA ASP A 5 -66.52 -18.40 46.25
C ASP A 5 -65.13 -18.33 45.59
N ALA A 6 -64.34 -17.26 45.54
CA ALA A 6 -64.40 -15.85 45.94
C ALA A 6 -63.17 -15.20 45.22
N SER A 7 -63.33 -14.13 44.47
CA SER A 7 -63.21 -12.72 44.91
C SER A 7 -61.84 -12.08 44.61
N THR A 8 -61.91 -11.09 43.70
CA THR A 8 -61.23 -9.76 43.71
C THR A 8 -59.70 -9.68 43.73
N GLY A 9 -59.03 -8.80 43.01
CA GLY A 9 -59.46 -7.58 42.31
C GLY A 9 -58.23 -6.71 42.04
N ALA A 10 -58.31 -5.90 40.98
CA ALA A 10 -57.22 -5.15 40.37
C ALA A 10 -56.64 -4.00 41.22
N GLY A 11 -55.42 -3.58 40.88
CA GLY A 11 -54.83 -2.31 41.35
C GLY A 11 -53.57 -1.94 40.58
N HIS A 12 -53.69 -1.02 39.62
CA HIS A 12 -52.57 -0.30 39.02
C HIS A 12 -51.84 0.55 40.07
N TYR A 13 -50.50 0.55 40.07
CA TYR A 13 -49.73 1.63 40.71
C TYR A 13 -48.56 2.15 39.87
N SER A 14 -48.45 3.46 39.96
CA SER A 14 -47.60 4.39 39.21
C SER A 14 -46.27 4.65 39.92
N ARG A 15 -45.36 5.28 39.17
CA ARG A 15 -44.01 5.74 39.49
C ARG A 15 -43.95 6.59 40.77
N ARG A 16 -43.04 6.24 41.69
CA ARG A 16 -42.25 7.21 42.49
C ARG A 16 -41.03 6.55 43.16
N ASN A 17 -39.93 7.30 43.10
CA ASN A 17 -38.58 7.02 43.60
C ASN A 17 -38.53 6.52 45.06
N ILE A 18 -37.48 5.76 45.41
CA ILE A 18 -36.53 6.09 46.50
C ILE A 18 -35.34 5.12 46.48
N ILE A 19 -34.16 5.73 46.54
CA ILE A 19 -32.82 5.15 46.62
C ILE A 19 -32.62 4.48 47.98
N LYS A 20 -32.05 3.26 48.02
CA LYS A 20 -31.24 2.80 49.16
C LYS A 20 -29.94 2.15 48.69
N VAL A 21 -28.88 2.77 49.21
CA VAL A 21 -27.45 2.49 49.15
C VAL A 21 -27.12 1.07 49.65
N GLY A 22 -26.21 0.40 48.95
CA GLY A 22 -25.48 -0.76 49.42
C GLY A 22 -24.06 -0.73 48.85
N ALA A 23 -23.19 0.07 49.46
CA ALA A 23 -21.77 0.06 49.20
C ALA A 23 -21.09 -0.96 50.13
N VAL A 24 -20.44 -1.97 49.57
CA VAL A 24 -19.30 -2.63 50.20
C VAL A 24 -18.18 -2.66 49.19
N ALA A 25 -17.08 -2.03 49.59
CA ALA A 25 -15.87 -1.81 48.84
C ALA A 25 -15.06 -3.11 48.70
N ALA A 26 -14.52 -3.33 47.50
CA ALA A 26 -13.25 -4.02 47.34
C ALA A 26 -12.31 -3.07 46.59
N ALA A 27 -11.50 -2.37 47.37
CA ALA A 27 -10.41 -1.55 46.88
C ALA A 27 -9.18 -2.44 46.61
N ALA A 28 -8.74 -2.49 45.36
CA ALA A 28 -7.36 -2.75 44.99
C ALA A 28 -7.09 -1.94 43.73
N GLY A 29 -6.36 -0.83 43.89
CA GLY A 29 -6.12 0.15 42.86
C GLY A 29 -5.07 -0.30 41.85
N THR A 30 -5.34 0.00 40.58
CA THR A 30 -4.33 0.37 39.60
C THR A 30 -4.85 1.57 38.81
N LEU A 31 -4.07 2.63 38.79
CA LEU A 31 -4.27 3.82 37.98
C LEU A 31 -4.30 3.43 36.50
N ALA A 32 -5.46 3.52 35.84
CA ALA A 32 -5.55 3.58 34.39
C ALA A 32 -6.08 4.96 34.00
N ILE A 33 -5.14 5.77 33.55
CA ILE A 33 -5.31 7.10 32.96
C ILE A 33 -6.36 7.02 31.86
N GLY A 34 -7.30 7.97 31.85
CA GLY A 34 -8.38 8.05 30.89
C GLY A 34 -7.87 8.02 29.45
N VAL A 35 -8.18 6.93 28.74
CA VAL A 35 -8.11 6.89 27.28
C VAL A 35 -9.49 7.23 26.78
N GLY A 36 -9.68 8.49 26.36
CA GLY A 36 -10.88 8.90 25.66
C GLY A 36 -11.10 8.02 24.44
N THR A 37 -12.19 7.26 24.45
CA THR A 37 -12.70 6.57 23.26
C THR A 37 -13.31 7.61 22.32
N ALA A 38 -12.47 8.43 21.71
CA ALA A 38 -12.83 9.16 20.51
C ALA A 38 -12.53 8.28 19.29
N THR A 39 -13.33 7.23 19.08
CA THR A 39 -13.54 6.74 17.70
C THR A 39 -14.48 7.72 17.03
N ALA A 40 -14.00 8.95 16.82
CA ALA A 40 -14.65 9.90 15.94
C ALA A 40 -14.75 9.21 14.59
N SER A 41 -15.99 8.95 14.18
CA SER A 41 -16.38 8.52 12.84
C SER A 41 -15.57 9.31 11.81
N ARG A 42 -14.54 8.71 11.24
CA ARG A 42 -13.83 9.31 10.11
C ARG A 42 -14.73 9.13 8.89
N ALA A 43 -15.74 9.98 8.78
CA ALA A 43 -16.33 10.29 7.50
C ALA A 43 -15.18 10.86 6.64
N SER A 44 -14.47 9.98 5.93
CA SER A 44 -13.54 10.37 4.89
C SER A 44 -14.39 10.84 3.71
N ALA A 45 -14.88 12.07 3.75
CA ALA A 45 -15.37 12.68 2.53
C ALA A 45 -14.15 12.81 1.59
N LEU A 46 -14.30 12.39 0.33
CA LEU A 46 -13.23 12.38 -0.68
C LEU A 46 -12.52 13.74 -0.79
N GLY A 47 -13.22 14.84 -0.49
CA GLY A 47 -12.71 16.20 -0.60
C GLY A 47 -12.81 16.75 -2.03
N PRO A 48 -12.49 18.03 -2.24
CA PRO A 48 -12.47 18.63 -3.57
C PRO A 48 -11.29 18.09 -4.40
N ILE A 49 -11.40 18.21 -5.72
CA ILE A 49 -10.26 17.99 -6.62
C ILE A 49 -9.26 19.13 -6.42
N LEU A 50 -8.03 18.80 -6.05
CA LEU A 50 -6.93 19.75 -5.80
C LEU A 50 -6.11 20.05 -7.06
N GLY A 51 -6.29 19.25 -8.10
CA GLY A 51 -5.63 19.39 -9.39
C GLY A 51 -5.59 18.05 -10.12
N THR A 52 -4.73 17.97 -11.14
CA THR A 52 -4.57 16.75 -11.93
C THR A 52 -3.11 16.33 -12.02
N VAL A 53 -2.90 15.03 -12.12
CA VAL A 53 -1.64 14.41 -12.52
C VAL A 53 -1.88 13.53 -13.73
N ILE A 54 -0.83 13.23 -14.47
CA ILE A 54 -0.90 12.37 -15.65
C ILE A 54 -0.15 11.06 -15.43
N ASP A 55 -0.53 10.02 -16.16
CA ASP A 55 0.30 8.84 -16.33
C ASP A 55 0.39 8.49 -17.82
N TYR A 56 1.51 7.88 -18.21
CA TYR A 56 1.84 7.67 -19.62
C TYR A 56 2.90 6.57 -19.80
N SER A 57 2.74 5.78 -20.86
CA SER A 57 3.69 4.71 -21.19
C SER A 57 4.30 4.82 -22.59
N ALA A 58 3.61 5.42 -23.56
CA ALA A 58 4.02 5.41 -24.97
C ALA A 58 5.23 6.30 -25.28
N GLY A 59 5.48 7.31 -24.46
CA GLY A 59 6.57 8.28 -24.61
C GLY A 59 6.79 9.04 -23.33
N VAL A 60 7.64 10.07 -23.38
CA VAL A 60 7.91 10.97 -22.23
C VAL A 60 7.68 12.41 -22.70
N PRO A 61 6.53 13.02 -22.35
CA PRO A 61 6.32 14.44 -22.59
C PRO A 61 7.37 15.28 -21.86
N SER A 62 7.77 16.41 -22.43
CA SER A 62 8.67 17.34 -21.75
C SER A 62 8.03 17.92 -20.48
N ALA A 63 8.85 18.12 -19.44
CA ALA A 63 8.38 18.69 -18.18
C ALA A 63 7.74 20.08 -18.35
N SER A 64 8.25 20.90 -19.28
CA SER A 64 7.65 22.19 -19.62
C SER A 64 6.25 22.03 -20.24
N ALA A 65 6.04 21.05 -21.13
CA ALA A 65 4.73 20.78 -21.71
C ALA A 65 3.72 20.28 -20.65
N ILE A 66 4.16 19.41 -19.74
CA ILE A 66 3.32 18.95 -18.61
C ILE A 66 2.92 20.13 -17.73
N LYS A 67 3.87 21.02 -17.43
CA LYS A 67 3.61 22.22 -16.63
C LYS A 67 2.68 23.19 -17.33
N ALA A 68 2.87 23.43 -18.63
CA ALA A 68 2.03 24.29 -19.45
C ALA A 68 0.60 23.75 -19.58
N ALA A 69 0.42 22.42 -19.58
CA ALA A 69 -0.88 21.77 -19.54
C ALA A 69 -1.60 21.89 -18.17
N GLY A 70 -0.95 22.47 -17.15
CA GLY A 70 -1.55 22.76 -15.86
C GLY A 70 -1.56 21.60 -14.86
N HIS A 71 -0.79 20.55 -15.11
CA HIS A 71 -0.70 19.41 -14.21
C HIS A 71 0.22 19.67 -13.01
N LEU A 72 -0.08 19.01 -11.90
CA LEU A 72 0.74 19.00 -10.68
C LEU A 72 2.00 18.16 -10.84
N GLY A 73 1.99 17.23 -11.79
CA GLY A 73 3.03 16.23 -11.97
C GLY A 73 2.53 14.98 -12.66
N ALA A 74 3.21 13.86 -12.42
CA ALA A 74 2.88 12.58 -13.05
C ALA A 74 3.04 11.38 -12.12
N VAL A 75 2.23 10.35 -12.33
CA VAL A 75 2.45 9.00 -11.78
C VAL A 75 3.24 8.20 -12.81
N ARG A 76 4.39 7.68 -12.41
CA ARG A 76 5.41 7.17 -13.33
C ARG A 76 5.78 5.72 -13.05
N TYR A 77 6.00 4.97 -14.13
CA TYR A 77 6.23 3.53 -14.07
C TYR A 77 7.63 3.20 -13.59
N VAL A 78 7.71 2.59 -12.41
CA VAL A 78 8.93 1.96 -11.88
C VAL A 78 9.03 0.50 -12.31
N SER A 79 8.67 0.22 -13.56
CA SER A 79 8.63 -1.12 -14.15
C SER A 79 9.25 -1.12 -15.55
N GLU A 80 9.77 -2.28 -15.95
CA GLU A 80 10.32 -2.51 -17.28
C GLU A 80 9.20 -2.63 -18.33
N LYS A 81 9.58 -2.55 -19.61
CA LYS A 81 8.68 -2.92 -20.71
C LYS A 81 8.49 -4.44 -20.70
N ARG A 82 7.25 -4.92 -20.78
CA ARG A 82 6.97 -6.34 -21.00
C ARG A 82 7.37 -6.79 -22.42
N PRO A 83 7.48 -8.11 -22.69
CA PRO A 83 7.76 -8.61 -24.03
C PRO A 83 6.75 -8.07 -25.04
N ASN A 84 7.22 -7.77 -26.25
CA ASN A 84 6.41 -7.25 -27.35
C ASN A 84 5.76 -5.87 -27.11
N ALA A 85 6.20 -5.13 -26.08
CA ALA A 85 5.72 -3.77 -25.78
C ALA A 85 6.83 -2.72 -25.89
N GLN A 86 7.71 -2.83 -26.88
CA GLN A 86 8.85 -1.92 -27.05
C GLN A 86 8.43 -0.45 -27.27
N TRP A 87 7.22 -0.25 -27.80
CA TRP A 87 6.55 1.04 -27.93
C TRP A 87 6.32 1.77 -26.61
N MET A 88 6.42 1.09 -25.46
CA MET A 88 6.29 1.73 -24.14
C MET A 88 7.55 2.52 -23.76
N ALA A 89 7.93 3.51 -24.56
CA ALA A 89 9.16 4.30 -24.37
C ALA A 89 9.19 5.07 -23.04
N GLY A 90 8.04 5.31 -22.40
CA GLY A 90 7.94 5.87 -21.05
C GLY A 90 8.17 4.87 -19.91
N LYS A 91 8.63 3.65 -20.17
CA LYS A 91 8.98 2.67 -19.13
C LYS A 91 10.44 2.20 -19.27
N PRO A 92 11.24 2.21 -18.19
CA PRO A 92 10.97 2.78 -16.87
C PRO A 92 11.17 4.31 -16.83
N VAL A 93 10.65 4.94 -15.77
CA VAL A 93 11.00 6.32 -15.38
C VAL A 93 12.51 6.43 -15.09
N THR A 94 13.10 7.59 -15.43
CA THR A 94 14.55 7.83 -15.27
C THR A 94 14.84 9.01 -14.33
N LEU A 95 16.05 9.06 -13.76
CA LEU A 95 16.50 10.20 -12.96
C LEU A 95 16.49 11.51 -13.76
N LYS A 96 16.88 11.46 -15.05
CA LYS A 96 16.85 12.62 -15.95
C LYS A 96 15.43 13.19 -16.07
N GLU A 97 14.44 12.31 -16.23
CA GLU A 97 13.03 12.69 -16.30
C GLU A 97 12.55 13.35 -15.00
N THR A 98 12.84 12.75 -13.85
CA THR A 98 12.36 13.24 -12.55
C THR A 98 13.04 14.53 -12.12
N GLN A 99 14.32 14.72 -12.48
CA GLN A 99 15.03 15.99 -12.31
C GLN A 99 14.43 17.08 -13.20
N ALA A 100 14.12 16.78 -14.46
CA ALA A 100 13.48 17.73 -15.36
C ALA A 100 12.08 18.14 -14.86
N MET A 101 11.28 17.19 -14.38
CA MET A 101 9.99 17.47 -13.73
C MET A 101 10.16 18.35 -12.49
N SER A 102 11.08 17.98 -11.59
CA SER A 102 11.36 18.74 -10.37
C SER A 102 11.78 20.19 -10.65
N GLY A 103 12.62 20.40 -11.68
CA GLY A 103 13.05 21.73 -12.12
C GLY A 103 11.92 22.63 -12.64
N GLN A 104 10.79 22.04 -13.08
CA GLN A 104 9.57 22.76 -13.46
C GLN A 104 8.54 22.84 -12.31
N GLY A 105 8.95 22.46 -11.10
CA GLY A 105 8.10 22.42 -9.92
C GLY A 105 7.13 21.23 -9.88
N LEU A 106 7.15 20.34 -10.87
CA LEU A 106 6.28 19.16 -10.96
C LEU A 106 6.73 18.06 -9.99
N ALA A 107 5.77 17.29 -9.48
CA ALA A 107 6.05 16.15 -8.61
C ALA A 107 5.88 14.80 -9.34
N THR A 108 6.46 13.74 -8.79
CA THR A 108 6.38 12.37 -9.31
C THR A 108 5.75 11.45 -8.27
N ALA A 109 4.86 10.53 -8.63
CA ALA A 109 4.61 9.33 -7.81
C ALA A 109 5.01 8.08 -8.58
N SER A 110 5.18 6.96 -7.88
CA SER A 110 5.65 5.71 -8.50
C SER A 110 4.54 4.67 -8.56
N VAL A 111 4.40 4.03 -9.72
CA VAL A 111 3.52 2.86 -9.91
C VAL A 111 4.32 1.70 -10.50
N TYR A 112 4.05 0.49 -10.03
CA TYR A 112 4.58 -0.73 -10.63
C TYR A 112 3.49 -1.47 -11.39
N GLN A 113 3.71 -1.67 -12.69
CA GLN A 113 2.93 -2.55 -13.54
C GLN A 113 3.81 -3.05 -14.69
N TYR A 114 4.11 -4.35 -14.70
CA TYR A 114 4.89 -4.98 -15.76
C TYR A 114 3.97 -5.64 -16.78
N GLY A 115 3.23 -6.64 -16.35
CA GLY A 115 2.31 -7.42 -17.18
C GLY A 115 0.95 -6.75 -17.41
N ARG A 116 0.06 -7.49 -18.07
CA ARG A 116 -1.35 -7.14 -18.29
C ARG A 116 -2.17 -8.39 -18.57
N ALA A 117 -3.48 -8.35 -18.30
CA ALA A 117 -4.43 -9.39 -18.67
C ALA A 117 -3.93 -10.82 -18.30
N GLU A 118 -3.67 -11.69 -19.26
CA GLU A 118 -3.17 -13.07 -19.07
C GLU A 118 -1.86 -13.12 -18.27
N THR A 119 -1.05 -12.08 -18.38
CA THR A 119 0.25 -11.92 -17.73
C THR A 119 0.23 -10.94 -16.54
N ALA A 120 -0.96 -10.59 -16.03
CA ALA A 120 -1.07 -9.64 -14.93
C ALA A 120 -0.22 -10.07 -13.71
N ASP A 121 0.51 -9.11 -13.13
CA ASP A 121 1.56 -9.36 -12.13
C ASP A 121 1.06 -10.13 -10.90
N TRP A 122 -0.20 -9.91 -10.51
CA TRP A 122 -0.83 -10.51 -9.35
C TRP A 122 -1.24 -11.98 -9.54
N LYS A 123 -1.24 -12.51 -10.78
CA LYS A 123 -1.72 -13.88 -11.07
C LYS A 123 -0.88 -14.99 -10.48
N GLN A 124 0.37 -14.69 -10.09
CA GLN A 124 1.25 -15.63 -9.40
C GLN A 124 1.16 -15.50 -7.86
N GLY A 125 0.25 -14.69 -7.33
CA GLY A 125 0.11 -14.46 -5.90
C GLY A 125 1.43 -13.97 -5.26
N ALA A 126 1.76 -14.49 -4.09
CA ALA A 126 2.98 -14.11 -3.38
C ALA A 126 4.28 -14.36 -4.18
N ALA A 127 4.32 -15.41 -5.02
CA ALA A 127 5.50 -15.69 -5.85
C ALA A 127 5.76 -14.58 -6.88
N GLY A 128 4.70 -13.97 -7.43
CA GLY A 128 4.83 -12.80 -8.30
C GLY A 128 5.47 -11.62 -7.57
N ALA A 129 5.12 -11.39 -6.30
CA ALA A 129 5.69 -10.29 -5.52
C ALA A 129 7.21 -10.43 -5.32
N ALA A 130 7.72 -11.65 -5.17
CA ALA A 130 9.16 -11.92 -5.05
C ALA A 130 9.93 -11.51 -6.31
N VAL A 131 9.30 -11.53 -7.48
CA VAL A 131 9.88 -11.06 -8.76
C VAL A 131 9.71 -9.55 -8.91
N HIS A 132 8.52 -9.04 -8.61
CA HIS A 132 8.13 -7.68 -8.97
C HIS A 132 8.60 -6.61 -7.99
N ALA A 133 8.55 -6.88 -6.67
CA ALA A 133 8.91 -5.89 -5.66
C ALA A 133 10.39 -5.44 -5.72
N PRO A 134 11.38 -6.36 -5.86
CA PRO A 134 12.78 -5.94 -5.97
C PRO A 134 13.03 -5.04 -7.19
N LYS A 135 12.38 -5.33 -8.32
CA LYS A 135 12.46 -4.50 -9.54
C LYS A 135 11.87 -3.11 -9.32
N ALA A 136 10.69 -3.03 -8.70
CA ALA A 136 10.03 -1.77 -8.38
C ALA A 136 10.92 -0.88 -7.51
N ILE A 137 11.50 -1.47 -6.46
CA ILE A 137 12.40 -0.79 -5.52
C ILE A 137 13.66 -0.30 -6.23
N ALA A 138 14.29 -1.15 -7.05
CA ALA A 138 15.50 -0.80 -7.77
C ALA A 138 15.27 0.38 -8.73
N ILE A 139 14.19 0.33 -9.52
CA ILE A 139 13.86 1.38 -10.49
C ILE A 139 13.45 2.68 -9.78
N HIS A 140 12.66 2.59 -8.71
CA HIS A 140 12.29 3.76 -7.90
C HIS A 140 13.54 4.49 -7.38
N ARG A 141 14.50 3.75 -6.79
CA ARG A 141 15.78 4.31 -6.33
C ARG A 141 16.58 4.92 -7.47
N ALA A 142 16.71 4.21 -8.57
CA ALA A 142 17.45 4.67 -9.75
C ALA A 142 16.87 5.95 -10.35
N ALA A 143 15.55 6.17 -10.23
CA ALA A 143 14.88 7.40 -10.65
C ALA A 143 14.97 8.55 -9.61
N GLY A 144 15.70 8.35 -8.52
CA GLY A 144 15.85 9.33 -7.43
C GLY A 144 14.69 9.33 -6.43
N GLY A 145 13.83 8.32 -6.46
CA GLY A 145 12.72 8.16 -5.54
C GLY A 145 13.21 7.94 -4.09
N PRO A 146 12.75 8.76 -3.12
CA PRO A 146 13.20 8.64 -1.74
C PRO A 146 12.41 7.60 -0.94
N THR A 147 13.02 7.11 0.14
CA THR A 147 12.30 6.33 1.16
C THR A 147 11.16 7.15 1.79
N GLY A 148 10.28 6.51 2.54
CA GLY A 148 9.09 7.13 3.13
C GLY A 148 7.96 7.41 2.13
N ARG A 149 8.16 7.13 0.84
CA ARG A 149 7.16 7.33 -0.21
C ARG A 149 6.54 6.01 -0.71
N PRO A 150 5.28 6.05 -1.19
CA PRO A 150 4.63 4.85 -1.68
C PRO A 150 5.10 4.46 -3.07
N ILE A 151 5.07 3.16 -3.33
CA ILE A 151 4.96 2.63 -4.70
C ILE A 151 3.55 2.06 -4.82
N TYR A 152 2.77 2.57 -5.78
CA TYR A 152 1.46 2.04 -6.12
C TYR A 152 1.63 0.70 -6.83
N ILE A 153 1.11 -0.37 -6.23
CA ILE A 153 1.09 -1.71 -6.83
C ILE A 153 -0.16 -1.79 -7.71
N ALA A 154 0.00 -2.05 -9.01
CA ALA A 154 -1.11 -2.06 -9.94
C ALA A 154 -1.87 -3.39 -9.97
N ILE A 155 -3.17 -3.31 -9.70
CA ILE A 155 -4.17 -4.33 -10.00
C ILE A 155 -5.01 -3.79 -11.17
N ASP A 156 -4.46 -3.85 -12.37
CA ASP A 156 -5.07 -3.30 -13.61
C ASP A 156 -6.12 -4.25 -14.21
N ASP A 157 -7.06 -4.67 -13.39
CA ASP A 157 -8.09 -5.67 -13.73
C ASP A 157 -9.40 -5.37 -12.99
N ASN A 158 -10.48 -6.03 -13.43
CA ASN A 158 -11.73 -6.12 -12.65
C ASN A 158 -11.87 -7.52 -12.04
N PRO A 159 -11.17 -7.82 -10.93
CA PRO A 159 -11.16 -9.15 -10.36
C PRO A 159 -12.46 -9.47 -9.62
N THR A 160 -12.80 -10.76 -9.62
CA THR A 160 -13.78 -11.32 -8.69
C THR A 160 -13.24 -11.31 -7.26
N ARG A 161 -14.14 -11.45 -6.28
CA ARG A 161 -13.74 -11.58 -4.88
C ARG A 161 -12.83 -12.81 -4.64
N SER A 162 -13.11 -13.92 -5.32
CA SER A 162 -12.27 -15.12 -5.22
C SER A 162 -10.84 -14.88 -5.71
N GLN A 163 -10.65 -14.19 -6.85
CA GLN A 163 -9.32 -13.83 -7.33
C GLN A 163 -8.61 -12.87 -6.38
N TYR A 164 -9.36 -11.98 -5.73
CA TYR A 164 -8.80 -11.13 -4.69
C TYR A 164 -8.26 -11.97 -3.52
N ASP A 165 -9.08 -12.83 -2.94
CA ASP A 165 -8.72 -13.59 -1.75
C ASP A 165 -7.58 -14.59 -2.03
N SER A 166 -7.58 -15.25 -3.20
CA SER A 166 -6.61 -16.32 -3.52
C SER A 166 -5.31 -15.84 -4.16
N LEU A 167 -5.31 -14.72 -4.88
CA LEU A 167 -4.16 -14.26 -5.67
C LEU A 167 -3.72 -12.84 -5.31
N ILE A 168 -4.63 -11.85 -5.39
CA ILE A 168 -4.26 -10.44 -5.22
C ILE A 168 -3.87 -10.15 -3.77
N LYS A 169 -4.61 -10.63 -2.78
CA LYS A 169 -4.29 -10.40 -1.36
C LYS A 169 -2.90 -10.95 -1.01
N PRO A 170 -2.55 -12.22 -1.29
CA PRO A 170 -1.17 -12.72 -1.10
C PRO A 170 -0.11 -11.90 -1.84
N TYR A 171 -0.38 -11.48 -3.09
CA TYR A 171 0.52 -10.63 -3.87
C TYR A 171 0.76 -9.29 -3.18
N LEU A 172 -0.31 -8.58 -2.79
CA LEU A 172 -0.23 -7.27 -2.14
C LEU A 172 0.45 -7.35 -0.76
N VAL A 173 0.17 -8.40 0.03
CA VAL A 173 0.81 -8.61 1.34
C VAL A 173 2.33 -8.80 1.18
N ALA A 174 2.75 -9.72 0.31
CA ALA A 174 4.17 -10.01 0.10
C ALA A 174 4.91 -8.80 -0.49
N PHE A 175 4.32 -8.11 -1.46
CA PHE A 175 4.92 -6.91 -2.06
C PHE A 175 5.02 -5.78 -1.03
N SER A 176 3.98 -5.59 -0.21
CA SER A 176 3.99 -4.60 0.88
C SER A 176 5.07 -4.88 1.93
N ALA A 177 5.31 -6.15 2.25
CA ALA A 177 6.39 -6.55 3.15
C ALA A 177 7.77 -6.15 2.59
N ALA A 178 8.02 -6.44 1.32
CA ALA A 178 9.26 -6.05 0.64
C ALA A 178 9.44 -4.52 0.58
N LEU A 179 8.37 -3.77 0.27
CA LEU A 179 8.40 -2.30 0.28
C LEU A 179 8.77 -1.75 1.66
N ARG A 180 8.10 -2.24 2.71
CA ARG A 180 8.36 -1.82 4.09
C ARG A 180 9.79 -2.11 4.52
N ALA A 181 10.29 -3.31 4.24
CA ALA A 181 11.67 -3.69 4.54
C ALA A 181 12.69 -2.78 3.82
N ALA A 182 12.33 -2.25 2.65
CA ALA A 182 13.15 -1.33 1.87
C ALA A 182 12.94 0.16 2.23
N GLY A 183 12.09 0.47 3.22
CA GLY A 183 11.83 1.82 3.71
C GLY A 183 10.72 2.57 2.97
N TYR A 184 9.83 1.89 2.24
CA TYR A 184 8.73 2.49 1.48
C TYR A 184 7.37 2.19 2.07
N SER A 185 6.37 2.99 1.67
CA SER A 185 4.96 2.72 1.96
C SER A 185 4.30 1.93 0.82
N THR A 186 3.14 1.35 1.08
CA THR A 186 2.34 0.67 0.06
C THR A 186 1.27 1.61 -0.49
N GLY A 187 1.28 1.83 -1.80
CA GLY A 187 0.12 2.32 -2.54
C GLY A 187 -0.56 1.18 -3.30
N ILE A 188 -1.84 1.32 -3.62
CA ILE A 188 -2.58 0.37 -4.46
C ILE A 188 -3.24 1.15 -5.61
N TYR A 189 -2.99 0.72 -6.84
CA TYR A 189 -3.79 1.08 -8.00
C TYR A 189 -4.81 -0.03 -8.25
N GLY A 190 -6.11 0.29 -8.28
CA GLY A 190 -7.17 -0.71 -8.45
C GLY A 190 -8.56 -0.10 -8.51
N ASN A 191 -9.57 -0.91 -8.85
CA ASN A 191 -10.95 -0.44 -8.84
C ASN A 191 -11.51 -0.26 -7.43
N TYR A 192 -12.76 0.21 -7.32
CA TYR A 192 -13.44 0.43 -6.05
C TYR A 192 -13.36 -0.80 -5.13
N ASN A 193 -13.63 -1.98 -5.67
CA ASN A 193 -13.74 -3.22 -4.90
C ASN A 193 -12.39 -3.67 -4.37
N VAL A 194 -11.34 -3.64 -5.21
CA VAL A 194 -9.97 -3.97 -4.79
C VAL A 194 -9.52 -3.04 -3.66
N ILE A 195 -9.77 -1.74 -3.79
CA ILE A 195 -9.43 -0.76 -2.76
C ILE A 195 -10.22 -1.02 -1.47
N ASP A 196 -11.54 -1.22 -1.55
CA ASP A 196 -12.39 -1.50 -0.38
C ASP A 196 -11.98 -2.78 0.36
N TRP A 197 -11.67 -3.85 -0.38
CA TRP A 197 -11.20 -5.11 0.20
C TRP A 197 -9.81 -4.97 0.84
N ALA A 198 -8.86 -4.33 0.15
CA ALA A 198 -7.53 -4.09 0.69
C ALA A 198 -7.57 -3.25 1.98
N ILE A 199 -8.43 -2.23 2.04
CA ILE A 199 -8.63 -1.42 3.24
C ILE A 199 -9.19 -2.25 4.40
N LYS A 200 -10.18 -3.11 4.15
CA LYS A 200 -10.75 -4.01 5.17
C LYS A 200 -9.73 -5.01 5.69
N ASP A 201 -8.79 -5.42 4.84
CA ASP A 201 -7.65 -6.28 5.20
C ASP A 201 -6.46 -5.52 5.79
N GLY A 202 -6.51 -4.20 5.90
CA GLY A 202 -5.42 -3.38 6.45
C GLY A 202 -4.21 -3.25 5.54
N ILE A 203 -4.38 -3.42 4.22
CA ILE A 203 -3.31 -3.37 3.22
C ILE A 203 -3.34 -2.01 2.49
N GLY A 204 -2.19 -1.35 2.42
CA GLY A 204 -2.04 -0.07 1.72
C GLY A 204 -2.38 1.16 2.58
N SER A 205 -1.71 2.27 2.28
CA SER A 205 -1.97 3.58 2.88
C SER A 205 -2.28 4.67 1.86
N TYR A 206 -2.04 4.41 0.58
CA TYR A 206 -2.35 5.29 -0.55
C TYR A 206 -3.17 4.53 -1.60
N PHE A 207 -4.18 5.16 -2.18
CA PHE A 207 -5.13 4.49 -3.08
C PHE A 207 -5.37 5.31 -4.34
N TRP A 208 -4.93 4.76 -5.47
CA TRP A 208 -5.18 5.28 -6.80
C TRP A 208 -6.27 4.44 -7.48
N MET A 209 -7.41 5.06 -7.75
CA MET A 209 -8.57 4.35 -8.24
C MET A 209 -8.70 4.40 -9.77
N HIS A 210 -9.09 3.29 -10.40
CA HIS A 210 -9.61 3.26 -11.77
C HIS A 210 -11.11 2.87 -11.82
N ASP A 211 -11.75 3.10 -12.97
CA ASP A 211 -13.20 2.96 -13.11
C ASP A 211 -13.67 1.55 -13.50
N TRP A 212 -12.80 0.70 -14.05
CA TRP A 212 -13.18 -0.63 -14.50
C TRP A 212 -13.74 -1.51 -13.36
N GLY A 213 -15.05 -1.75 -13.38
CA GLY A 213 -15.75 -2.53 -12.34
C GLY A 213 -16.21 -1.71 -11.13
N SER A 214 -16.02 -0.38 -11.14
CA SER A 214 -16.35 0.51 -10.01
C SER A 214 -17.82 0.95 -9.98
N GLY A 215 -18.58 0.72 -11.06
CA GLY A 215 -20.02 1.02 -11.11
C GLY A 215 -20.37 2.50 -10.87
N GLY A 216 -19.50 3.42 -11.33
CA GLY A 216 -19.67 4.87 -11.14
C GLY A 216 -19.41 5.39 -9.73
N LYS A 217 -18.98 4.52 -8.81
CA LYS A 217 -18.61 4.91 -7.44
C LYS A 217 -17.19 5.44 -7.40
N ILE A 218 -16.88 6.32 -6.46
CA ILE A 218 -15.51 6.70 -6.10
C ILE A 218 -15.30 6.35 -4.63
N HIS A 219 -14.21 5.65 -4.32
CA HIS A 219 -13.93 5.23 -2.95
C HIS A 219 -13.50 6.43 -2.09
N PRO A 220 -14.07 6.64 -0.88
CA PRO A 220 -13.82 7.81 -0.04
C PRO A 220 -12.36 7.99 0.42
N ARG A 221 -11.56 6.92 0.39
CA ARG A 221 -10.13 6.93 0.73
C ARG A 221 -9.18 7.08 -0.47
N THR A 222 -9.72 7.28 -1.66
CA THR A 222 -8.94 7.48 -2.87
C THR A 222 -8.18 8.81 -2.80
N THR A 223 -6.87 8.78 -3.04
CA THR A 223 -6.02 9.97 -3.14
C THR A 223 -5.88 10.45 -4.59
N ILE A 224 -5.96 9.53 -5.55
CA ILE A 224 -5.86 9.78 -6.99
C ILE A 224 -6.95 8.98 -7.72
N HIS A 225 -7.66 9.54 -8.69
CA HIS A 225 -8.65 8.82 -9.50
C HIS A 225 -8.38 9.02 -10.98
N GLN A 226 -8.13 7.92 -11.69
CA GLN A 226 -7.97 7.93 -13.15
C GLN A 226 -9.32 8.14 -13.82
N LEU A 227 -9.38 9.13 -14.71
CA LEU A 227 -10.55 9.39 -15.54
C LEU A 227 -10.65 8.35 -16.66
N PRO A 228 -11.87 8.12 -17.20
CA PRO A 228 -12.06 7.15 -18.28
C PRO A 228 -11.26 7.50 -19.53
N GLN A 229 -10.95 6.49 -20.36
CA GLN A 229 -10.08 6.61 -21.52
C GLN A 229 -10.49 7.73 -22.51
N ASN A 230 -11.77 8.00 -22.67
CA ASN A 230 -12.27 9.11 -23.52
C ASN A 230 -11.93 10.51 -22.97
N LYS A 231 -11.31 10.60 -21.78
CA LYS A 231 -10.76 11.82 -21.19
C LYS A 231 -9.23 11.89 -21.30
N GLN A 232 -8.57 10.94 -21.96
CA GLN A 232 -7.16 11.06 -22.33
C GLN A 232 -6.87 12.36 -23.08
N ARG A 233 -5.61 12.80 -23.04
CA ARG A 233 -5.12 13.96 -23.78
C ARG A 233 -3.83 13.62 -24.49
N THR A 234 -3.45 14.44 -25.45
CA THR A 234 -2.12 14.39 -26.07
C THR A 234 -1.32 15.60 -25.59
N ILE A 235 -0.17 15.35 -24.97
CA ILE A 235 0.77 16.38 -24.52
C ILE A 235 2.11 16.05 -25.15
N ASP A 236 2.67 17.01 -25.90
CA ASP A 236 3.98 16.84 -26.56
C ASP A 236 4.03 15.58 -27.45
N GLY A 237 2.94 15.33 -28.20
CA GLY A 237 2.79 14.16 -29.06
C GLY A 237 2.54 12.82 -28.34
N VAL A 238 2.47 12.80 -27.00
CA VAL A 238 2.26 11.58 -26.21
C VAL A 238 0.85 11.53 -25.66
N VAL A 239 0.17 10.40 -25.85
CA VAL A 239 -1.13 10.14 -25.20
C VAL A 239 -0.92 9.89 -23.71
N VAL A 240 -1.68 10.61 -22.89
CA VAL A 240 -1.61 10.56 -21.43
C VAL A 240 -3.00 10.32 -20.84
N ASP A 241 -3.03 9.54 -19.77
CA ASP A 241 -4.19 9.38 -18.90
C ASP A 241 -4.27 10.54 -17.91
N ILE A 242 -5.49 11.02 -17.66
CA ILE A 242 -5.73 12.15 -16.75
C ILE A 242 -6.24 11.61 -15.42
N ASN A 243 -5.65 12.08 -14.32
CA ASN A 243 -6.00 11.65 -12.98
C ASN A 243 -6.34 12.84 -12.09
N ASN A 244 -7.50 12.82 -11.44
CA ASN A 244 -7.86 13.79 -10.42
C ASN A 244 -7.13 13.48 -9.11
N VAL A 245 -6.61 14.51 -8.44
CA VAL A 245 -5.96 14.40 -7.12
C VAL A 245 -6.88 14.97 -6.05
N TYR A 246 -7.12 14.22 -4.97
CA TYR A 246 -8.00 14.61 -3.87
C TYR A 246 -7.26 14.85 -2.55
N ALA A 247 -5.99 14.50 -2.46
CA ALA A 247 -5.20 14.63 -1.24
C ALA A 247 -3.97 15.53 -1.45
N GLN A 248 -3.63 16.33 -0.44
CA GLN A 248 -2.38 17.11 -0.45
C GLN A 248 -1.16 16.20 -0.48
N ASP A 249 -1.20 15.07 0.23
CA ASP A 249 -0.24 13.99 0.09
C ASP A 249 -0.89 12.84 -0.69
N TRP A 250 -0.53 12.75 -1.96
CA TRP A 250 -0.93 11.66 -2.85
C TRP A 250 0.24 10.70 -3.12
N GLY A 251 1.29 10.75 -2.30
CA GLY A 251 2.48 9.90 -2.44
C GLY A 251 3.57 10.50 -3.33
N GLN A 252 3.51 11.80 -3.56
CA GLN A 252 4.35 12.48 -4.54
C GLN A 252 5.75 12.83 -4.02
N TRP A 253 6.74 12.87 -4.88
CA TRP A 253 8.12 13.10 -4.48
C TRP A 253 8.88 13.87 -5.54
N LYS A 254 9.99 14.44 -5.10
CA LYS A 254 11.01 15.03 -5.96
C LYS A 254 12.35 14.40 -5.62
N PRO A 255 13.24 14.19 -6.63
CA PRO A 255 14.54 13.60 -6.39
C PRO A 255 15.35 14.47 -5.41
N GLY A 256 16.14 13.82 -4.54
CA GLY A 256 16.98 14.49 -3.54
C GLY A 256 16.25 14.95 -2.27
N GLN A 257 14.93 14.74 -2.16
CA GLN A 257 14.23 14.93 -0.88
C GLN A 257 14.56 13.77 0.08
N SER A 258 14.90 14.07 1.33
CA SER A 258 14.92 13.08 2.40
C SER A 258 13.48 12.64 2.69
N GLY A 259 13.26 11.35 2.92
CA GLY A 259 11.91 10.80 3.11
C GLY A 259 11.08 11.57 4.13
N GLY A 260 9.85 11.95 3.75
CA GLY A 260 8.89 12.56 4.65
C GLY A 260 8.53 11.60 5.78
N SER A 261 8.32 12.14 6.98
CA SER A 261 8.00 11.39 8.20
C SER A 261 6.85 10.41 7.95
N THR A 262 7.11 9.12 8.09
CA THR A 262 6.04 8.11 8.19
C THR A 262 5.06 8.56 9.27
N PRO A 263 3.74 8.65 9.02
CA PRO A 263 2.76 8.94 10.06
C PRO A 263 2.83 7.84 11.12
N GLY A 264 3.53 8.11 12.23
CA GLY A 264 3.74 7.13 13.31
C GLY A 264 5.01 7.33 14.16
N SER A 265 6.07 7.97 13.66
CA SER A 265 7.28 8.20 14.48
C SER A 265 7.31 9.62 15.06
N ASN A 266 6.62 9.79 16.19
CA ASN A 266 6.93 10.88 17.11
C ASN A 266 7.99 10.35 18.08
N THR A 267 9.26 10.59 17.78
CA THR A 267 10.35 10.49 18.77
C THR A 267 11.23 11.73 18.67
N GLY A 268 10.80 12.79 19.36
CA GLY A 268 11.73 13.77 19.88
C GLY A 268 12.61 13.08 20.92
N GLY A 269 13.91 12.97 20.65
CA GLY A 269 14.85 12.36 21.57
C GLY A 269 16.28 12.42 21.05
N LYS A 270 17.12 13.15 21.78
CA LYS A 270 18.57 13.38 21.59
C LYS A 270 19.35 12.14 21.12
N SER A 271 20.36 12.43 20.29
CA SER A 271 21.41 11.53 19.82
C SER A 271 22.19 10.83 20.94
N THR A 272 22.30 9.49 20.84
CA THR A 272 23.48 8.74 21.30
C THR A 272 23.66 7.47 20.45
N GLY A 273 24.82 7.41 19.76
CA GLY A 273 25.60 6.23 19.34
C GLY A 273 24.94 4.91 18.92
N GLY A 274 25.08 4.58 17.63
CA GLY A 274 25.65 3.32 17.12
C GLY A 274 24.93 1.99 17.37
N ALA A 275 24.21 1.50 16.35
CA ALA A 275 24.05 0.06 16.08
C ALA A 275 23.87 -0.15 14.57
N THR A 276 24.71 -1.02 13.99
CA THR A 276 24.85 -1.27 12.54
C THR A 276 23.74 -2.16 11.98
N SER A 277 23.52 -2.01 10.67
CA SER A 277 22.53 -2.68 9.81
C SER A 277 22.52 -4.22 9.79
N GLN A 278 23.39 -4.89 10.55
CA GLN A 278 23.51 -6.35 10.60
C GLN A 278 22.55 -7.00 11.62
N GLN A 279 22.07 -6.25 12.60
CA GLN A 279 21.21 -6.82 13.65
C GLN A 279 19.76 -7.00 13.17
N ALA A 280 19.27 -6.09 12.32
CA ALA A 280 17.95 -6.19 11.69
C ALA A 280 17.85 -7.36 10.69
N THR A 281 18.96 -7.79 10.09
CA THR A 281 19.01 -8.95 9.19
C THR A 281 18.95 -10.29 9.94
N ALA A 282 19.44 -10.35 11.18
CA ALA A 282 19.41 -11.56 12.00
C ALA A 282 17.99 -11.89 12.49
N ASP A 283 17.20 -10.88 12.86
CA ASP A 283 15.82 -11.07 13.31
C ASP A 283 14.89 -11.50 12.16
N LEU A 284 15.17 -11.07 10.91
CA LEU A 284 14.44 -11.47 9.72
C LEU A 284 14.68 -12.96 9.34
N LEU A 285 15.88 -13.48 9.58
CA LEU A 285 16.22 -14.88 9.32
C LEU A 285 15.64 -15.83 10.37
N ASN A 286 15.57 -15.42 11.63
CA ASN A 286 14.91 -16.21 12.69
C ASN A 286 13.38 -16.30 12.49
N GLY A 287 12.76 -15.28 11.88
CA GLY A 287 11.34 -15.31 11.53
C GLY A 287 10.97 -16.29 10.41
N LEU A 288 11.93 -16.66 9.54
CA LEU A 288 11.73 -17.56 8.40
C LEU A 288 11.94 -19.05 8.75
N SER A 289 12.55 -19.34 9.90
CA SER A 289 12.86 -20.72 10.33
C SER A 289 11.67 -21.46 10.96
N SER A 290 10.52 -20.82 11.17
CA SER A 290 9.39 -21.43 11.90
C SER A 290 8.37 -22.17 11.02
N THR A 291 8.63 -22.36 9.73
CA THR A 291 7.67 -22.94 8.77
C THR A 291 8.15 -24.17 8.01
N VAL A 292 9.22 -24.84 8.46
CA VAL A 292 9.67 -26.12 7.89
C VAL A 292 9.76 -27.17 9.01
N PRO A 293 8.88 -28.19 9.03
CA PRO A 293 9.01 -29.30 9.97
C PRO A 293 10.27 -30.13 9.64
N GLY A 294 11.18 -30.29 10.62
CA GLY A 294 12.28 -31.26 10.55
C GLY A 294 13.72 -30.72 10.48
N LEU A 295 14.00 -29.51 10.97
CA LEU A 295 15.38 -29.03 11.18
C LEU A 295 15.61 -28.74 12.66
N ASP A 296 16.27 -29.68 13.32
CA ASP A 296 16.61 -29.61 14.73
C ASP A 296 17.72 -28.56 14.92
N ALA A 297 17.37 -27.46 15.59
CA ALA A 297 18.30 -26.38 15.90
C ALA A 297 19.10 -26.70 17.16
N THR A 298 20.21 -27.43 17.02
CA THR A 298 21.32 -27.34 17.99
C THR A 298 22.28 -26.26 17.53
N GLY A 299 22.36 -25.19 18.31
CA GLY A 299 23.03 -23.94 17.98
C GLY A 299 24.46 -24.12 17.45
N SER A 300 24.67 -23.69 16.21
CA SER A 300 25.95 -23.18 15.71
C SER A 300 25.60 -22.26 14.55
N SER A 301 25.91 -20.98 14.70
CA SER A 301 25.69 -19.95 13.68
C SER A 301 26.38 -20.34 12.39
N VAL A 302 25.61 -20.41 11.30
CA VAL A 302 26.13 -20.65 9.96
C VAL A 302 27.12 -19.54 9.62
N THR A 303 28.37 -19.88 9.28
CA THR A 303 29.40 -18.88 8.97
C THR A 303 29.20 -18.33 7.56
N ALA A 304 29.74 -17.13 7.28
CA ALA A 304 29.66 -16.51 5.96
C ALA A 304 30.24 -17.40 4.85
N GLU A 305 31.23 -18.26 5.18
CA GLU A 305 31.80 -19.23 4.25
C GLU A 305 30.84 -20.37 3.89
N GLN A 306 30.01 -20.82 4.84
CA GLN A 306 29.01 -21.86 4.59
C GLN A 306 27.87 -21.33 3.70
N ILE A 307 27.54 -20.04 3.79
CA ILE A 307 26.57 -19.36 2.92
C ILE A 307 27.12 -19.19 1.49
N ASP A 308 28.41 -18.87 1.35
CA ASP A 308 29.10 -18.78 0.05
C ASP A 308 29.20 -20.17 -0.62
N GLN A 309 29.48 -21.22 0.15
CA GLN A 309 29.48 -22.59 -0.35
C GLN A 309 28.08 -23.06 -0.80
N ALA A 310 27.02 -22.76 -0.04
CA ALA A 310 25.65 -23.07 -0.44
C ALA A 310 25.22 -22.31 -1.71
N SER A 311 25.66 -21.06 -1.87
CA SER A 311 25.40 -20.26 -3.07
C SER A 311 26.11 -20.79 -4.31
N LYS A 312 27.35 -21.27 -4.17
CA LYS A 312 28.12 -21.91 -5.25
C LYS A 312 27.52 -23.26 -5.65
N LEU A 313 27.04 -24.05 -4.69
CA LEU A 313 26.38 -25.33 -4.96
C LEU A 313 25.04 -25.14 -5.71
N ALA A 314 24.25 -24.12 -5.32
CA ALA A 314 23.02 -23.76 -6.03
C ALA A 314 23.27 -23.30 -7.48
N GLN A 315 24.38 -22.59 -7.73
CA GLN A 315 24.80 -22.20 -9.09
C GLN A 315 25.27 -23.39 -9.92
N GLN A 316 25.98 -24.36 -9.33
CA GLN A 316 26.37 -25.60 -10.02
C GLN A 316 25.18 -26.50 -10.36
N LEU A 317 24.19 -26.58 -9.47
CA LEU A 317 22.95 -27.34 -9.72
C LEU A 317 22.05 -26.64 -10.75
N GLY A 318 21.98 -25.31 -10.74
CA GLY A 318 21.28 -24.52 -11.77
C GLY A 318 21.90 -24.65 -13.17
N GLY A 319 23.22 -24.87 -13.25
CA GLY A 319 23.91 -25.12 -14.51
C GLY A 319 23.69 -26.52 -15.12
N MET A 320 23.20 -27.48 -14.35
CA MET A 320 22.89 -28.84 -14.83
C MET A 320 21.46 -29.00 -15.38
N ILE A 321 20.60 -27.99 -15.24
CA ILE A 321 19.21 -28.00 -15.76
C ILE A 321 19.11 -27.27 -17.11
N SER A 322 20.24 -26.82 -17.68
CA SER A 322 20.30 -26.17 -19.00
C SER A 322 21.27 -26.83 -19.98
N ARG A 323 21.39 -28.16 -19.93
CA ARG A 323 21.94 -28.96 -21.04
C ARG A 323 20.95 -30.02 -21.47
#